data_AF-A0AAD9ZF69-F1
#
_entry.id   AF-A0AAD9ZF69-F1
#
_cell.length_a   1.000
_cell.length_b   1.000
_cell.length_c   1.000
_cell.angle_alpha   90.00
_cell.angle_beta   90.00
_cell.angle_gamma   90.00
#
_symmetry.space_group_name_H-M   'P 1'
#
loop_
_entity.id
_entity.type
_entity.pdbx_description
1 polymer ?
#
loop_
_entity_poly.entity_id
_entity_poly.type
_entity_poly.pdbx_seq_one_letter_code
_entity_poly.pdbx_strand_id
1 'polypeptide(L)'
;MGTTAKRLVEVSERFQLLLFPLSQTEKTSIAHLDHAEHHRSTFWLLAFQACSLGATNFLWALSSIASSPLLSSSLSLTALRNASLLPLQRTLLILPALLLGYWLPAALMSLPSPGVVSNAFQQWAIVAWNLYPLLVYALFRVFAAVVSVASEKRTDAPPAASTRGGHLKAVRLVSGVAILVGFILHITVLTLAISSSLFPALFNPSHASLLSLSSLFLPPLSIAQGKTIGDGVRGFMLWDQLAGYAVMLLVAVLELRTVVKARKWETNWMKSLGFVVFGYLLIRPGSTYLAIRWAGDEDLFEEGKDKKGVVMGKVK
;
A
#
# COMPACT_ATOMS: atom_id res chain seq x y z
N MET A 1 -23.62 -48.74 8.35
CA MET A 1 -23.35 -47.82 7.22
C MET A 1 -21.86 -47.65 6.86
N GLY A 2 -20.95 -48.58 7.23
CA GLY A 2 -19.49 -48.35 7.14
C GLY A 2 -18.68 -49.20 6.15
N THR A 3 -19.26 -50.20 5.49
CA THR A 3 -18.52 -51.19 4.69
C THR A 3 -18.73 -51.02 3.18
N THR A 4 -19.89 -50.55 2.74
CA THR A 4 -20.21 -50.41 1.32
C THR A 4 -19.59 -49.16 0.68
N ALA A 5 -19.53 -48.04 1.41
CA ALA A 5 -18.90 -46.80 0.94
C ALA A 5 -17.37 -46.94 0.81
N LYS A 6 -16.72 -47.65 1.74
CA LYS A 6 -15.29 -47.96 1.64
C LYS A 6 -14.97 -48.83 0.42
N ARG A 7 -15.81 -49.82 0.11
CA ARG A 7 -15.62 -50.65 -1.10
C ARG A 7 -15.80 -49.87 -2.40
N LEU A 8 -16.71 -48.89 -2.45
CA LEU A 8 -16.90 -48.08 -3.66
C LEU A 8 -15.73 -47.11 -3.90
N VAL A 9 -15.14 -46.55 -2.84
CA VAL A 9 -13.92 -45.74 -2.96
C VAL A 9 -12.73 -46.59 -3.39
N GLU A 10 -12.55 -47.78 -2.79
CA GLU A 10 -11.44 -48.67 -3.14
C GLU A 10 -11.55 -49.22 -4.57
N VAL A 11 -12.76 -49.50 -5.05
CA VAL A 11 -13.00 -49.91 -6.44
C VAL A 11 -12.76 -48.75 -7.41
N SER A 12 -13.17 -47.53 -7.06
CA SER A 12 -12.91 -46.33 -7.87
C SER A 12 -11.42 -46.03 -8.02
N GLU A 13 -10.65 -46.14 -6.94
CA GLU A 13 -9.19 -45.92 -6.98
C GLU A 13 -8.47 -47.00 -7.80
N ARG A 14 -8.90 -48.26 -7.68
CA ARG A 14 -8.35 -49.36 -8.51
C ARG A 14 -8.72 -49.21 -9.98
N PHE A 15 -9.91 -48.69 -10.30
CA PHE A 15 -10.33 -48.47 -11.69
C PHE A 15 -9.57 -47.32 -12.35
N GLN A 16 -9.25 -46.25 -11.61
CA GLN A 16 -8.41 -45.17 -12.14
C GLN A 16 -6.95 -45.59 -12.37
N LEU A 17 -6.40 -46.45 -11.50
CA LEU A 17 -5.04 -46.98 -11.68
C LEU A 17 -4.93 -47.99 -12.84
N LEU A 18 -6.03 -48.63 -13.24
CA LEU A 18 -6.06 -49.60 -14.34
C LEU A 18 -6.30 -48.96 -15.71
N LEU A 19 -7.02 -47.84 -15.80
CA LEU A 19 -7.32 -47.19 -17.09
C LEU A 19 -6.17 -46.33 -17.63
N PHE A 20 -5.26 -45.87 -16.76
CA PHE A 20 -4.09 -45.09 -17.16
C PHE A 20 -2.88 -45.44 -16.28
N PRO A 21 -2.16 -46.54 -16.57
CA PRO A 21 -0.89 -46.81 -15.92
C PRO A 21 0.14 -45.79 -16.43
N LEU A 22 0.14 -44.59 -15.84
CA LEU A 22 1.22 -43.63 -16.07
C LEU A 22 2.52 -44.33 -15.70
N SER A 23 3.43 -44.42 -16.67
CA SER A 23 4.72 -45.05 -16.44
C SER A 23 5.43 -44.33 -15.30
N GLN A 24 6.29 -45.03 -14.56
CA GLN A 24 7.05 -44.42 -13.45
C GLN A 24 7.87 -43.20 -13.92
N THR A 25 8.23 -43.19 -15.21
CA THR A 25 8.80 -42.07 -15.98
C THR A 25 7.86 -40.89 -16.20
N GLU A 26 6.56 -41.10 -16.42
CA GLU A 26 5.57 -40.01 -16.51
C GLU A 26 5.26 -39.42 -15.14
N LYS A 27 5.21 -40.24 -14.08
CA LYS A 27 5.03 -39.72 -12.71
C LYS A 27 6.20 -38.85 -12.26
N THR A 28 7.43 -39.23 -12.60
CA THR A 28 8.61 -38.39 -12.35
C THR A 28 8.66 -37.19 -13.29
N SER A 29 8.24 -37.31 -14.55
CA SER A 29 8.16 -36.18 -15.50
C SER A 29 7.12 -35.15 -15.08
N ILE A 30 5.93 -35.57 -14.64
CA ILE A 30 4.87 -34.69 -14.10
C ILE A 30 5.33 -34.06 -12.78
N ALA A 31 5.97 -34.80 -11.88
CA ALA A 31 6.53 -34.23 -10.65
C ALA A 31 7.68 -33.24 -10.90
N HIS A 32 8.51 -33.48 -11.92
CA HIS A 32 9.56 -32.55 -12.35
C HIS A 32 8.99 -31.30 -13.05
N LEU A 33 7.91 -31.45 -13.82
CA LEU A 33 7.18 -30.34 -14.44
C LEU A 33 6.48 -29.48 -13.37
N ASP A 34 5.83 -30.10 -12.37
CA ASP A 34 5.21 -29.40 -11.24
C ASP A 34 6.24 -28.61 -10.43
N HIS A 35 7.41 -29.19 -10.17
CA HIS A 35 8.51 -28.48 -9.50
C HIS A 35 8.99 -27.29 -10.33
N ALA A 36 9.22 -27.47 -11.63
CA ALA A 36 9.72 -26.41 -12.51
C ALA A 36 8.72 -25.25 -12.69
N GLU A 37 7.42 -25.55 -12.80
CA GLU A 37 6.36 -24.53 -12.89
C GLU A 37 6.14 -23.80 -11.56
N HIS A 38 6.28 -24.49 -10.43
CA HIS A 38 6.22 -23.87 -9.12
C HIS A 38 7.38 -22.89 -8.90
N HIS A 39 8.59 -23.25 -9.32
CA HIS A 39 9.76 -22.38 -9.25
C HIS A 39 9.65 -21.16 -10.19
N ARG A 40 9.11 -21.34 -11.41
CA ARG A 40 8.87 -20.21 -12.34
C ARG A 40 7.81 -19.26 -11.82
N SER A 41 6.70 -19.77 -11.29
CA SER A 41 5.61 -18.94 -10.74
C SER A 41 6.05 -18.20 -9.48
N THR A 42 6.81 -18.86 -8.61
CA THR A 42 7.41 -18.26 -7.41
C THR A 42 8.46 -17.22 -7.80
N PHE A 43 9.33 -17.50 -8.77
CA PHE A 43 10.30 -16.53 -9.29
C PHE A 43 9.61 -15.33 -9.92
N TRP A 44 8.55 -15.53 -10.70
CA TRP A 44 7.78 -14.43 -11.30
C TRP A 44 7.09 -13.58 -10.23
N LEU A 45 6.45 -14.23 -9.25
CA LEU A 45 5.85 -13.55 -8.10
C LEU A 45 6.93 -12.77 -7.32
N LEU A 46 8.09 -13.38 -7.06
CA LEU A 46 9.22 -12.75 -6.37
C LEU A 46 9.86 -11.62 -7.18
N ALA A 47 9.96 -11.72 -8.50
CA ALA A 47 10.49 -10.67 -9.36
C ALA A 47 9.50 -9.50 -9.47
N PHE A 48 8.21 -9.81 -9.59
CA PHE A 48 7.13 -8.82 -9.53
C PHE A 48 7.08 -8.12 -8.16
N GLN A 49 7.23 -8.90 -7.10
CA GLN A 49 7.42 -8.44 -5.73
C GLN A 49 8.82 -7.92 -5.43
N ALA A 50 9.79 -7.98 -6.35
CA ALA A 50 11.09 -7.32 -6.21
C ALA A 50 11.06 -5.94 -6.88
N CYS A 51 10.13 -5.73 -7.82
CA CYS A 51 9.63 -4.43 -8.22
C CYS A 51 8.63 -3.83 -7.19
N SER A 52 8.69 -4.24 -5.93
CA SER A 52 7.80 -3.84 -4.84
C SER A 52 8.12 -2.47 -4.26
N LEU A 53 7.54 -2.18 -3.09
CA LEU A 53 7.56 -0.88 -2.43
C LEU A 53 8.98 -0.39 -2.18
N GLY A 54 9.94 -1.25 -1.84
CA GLY A 54 11.34 -0.84 -1.69
C GLY A 54 11.87 -0.25 -2.98
N ALA A 55 12.06 -1.06 -4.02
CA ALA A 55 12.66 -0.62 -5.28
C ALA A 55 11.88 0.52 -5.95
N THR A 56 10.54 0.43 -5.98
CA THR A 56 9.71 1.48 -6.60
C THR A 56 9.71 2.77 -5.80
N ASN A 57 9.69 2.74 -4.46
CA ASN A 57 9.78 3.97 -3.67
C ASN A 57 11.16 4.61 -3.74
N PHE A 58 12.25 3.85 -3.92
CA PHE A 58 13.57 4.43 -4.18
C PHE A 58 13.57 5.17 -5.53
N LEU A 59 13.07 4.56 -6.60
CA LEU A 59 12.97 5.20 -7.92
C LEU A 59 12.06 6.43 -7.87
N TRP A 60 10.91 6.31 -7.20
CA TRP A 60 9.99 7.42 -6.97
C TRP A 60 10.66 8.54 -6.17
N ALA A 61 11.43 8.21 -5.13
CA ALA A 61 12.13 9.21 -4.32
C ALA A 61 13.22 9.92 -5.11
N LEU A 62 14.01 9.20 -5.91
CA LEU A 62 14.99 9.81 -6.81
C LEU A 62 14.30 10.76 -7.81
N SER A 63 13.19 10.31 -8.41
CA SER A 63 12.39 11.16 -9.30
C SER A 63 11.83 12.38 -8.57
N SER A 64 11.33 12.20 -7.34
CA SER A 64 10.78 13.29 -6.52
C SER A 64 11.85 14.28 -6.11
N ILE A 65 13.04 13.82 -5.71
CA ILE A 65 14.17 14.69 -5.37
C ILE A 65 14.62 15.49 -6.60
N ALA A 66 14.63 14.87 -7.77
CA ALA A 66 15.04 15.53 -9.01
C ALA A 66 14.02 16.52 -9.56
N SER A 67 12.72 16.30 -9.32
CA SER A 67 11.63 17.04 -10.01
C SER A 67 10.70 17.83 -9.10
N SER A 68 10.65 17.54 -7.79
CA SER A 68 9.71 18.20 -6.87
C SER A 68 10.13 19.64 -6.60
N PRO A 69 9.25 20.63 -6.86
CA PRO A 69 9.53 22.02 -6.51
C PRO A 69 9.70 22.20 -4.99
N LEU A 70 9.09 21.34 -4.18
CA LEU A 70 9.19 21.35 -2.71
C LEU A 70 10.58 20.95 -2.19
N LEU A 71 11.44 20.42 -3.05
CA LEU A 71 12.83 20.09 -2.69
C LEU A 71 13.83 21.06 -3.33
N SER A 72 13.35 22.04 -4.10
CA SER A 72 14.17 23.13 -4.62
C SER A 72 14.40 24.18 -3.53
N SER A 73 15.67 24.40 -3.16
CA SER A 73 16.07 25.29 -2.06
C SER A 73 15.97 26.79 -2.39
N SER A 74 15.65 27.16 -3.63
CA SER A 74 15.73 28.54 -4.13
C SER A 74 14.36 29.21 -4.36
N LEU A 75 13.25 28.49 -4.18
CA LEU A 75 11.93 29.02 -4.52
C LEU A 75 11.31 29.84 -3.38
N SER A 76 10.68 30.96 -3.73
CA SER A 76 9.85 31.74 -2.81
C SER A 76 8.57 30.99 -2.45
N LEU A 77 7.95 31.32 -1.32
CA LEU A 77 6.68 30.70 -0.88
C LEU A 77 5.59 30.77 -1.96
N THR A 78 5.48 31.90 -2.67
CA THR A 78 4.52 32.07 -3.76
C THR A 78 4.82 31.15 -4.94
N ALA A 79 6.10 30.99 -5.30
CA ALA A 79 6.51 30.07 -6.36
C ALA A 79 6.23 28.61 -5.98
N LEU A 80 6.51 28.21 -4.73
CA LEU A 80 6.22 26.87 -4.21
C LEU A 80 4.72 26.57 -4.26
N ARG A 81 3.87 27.52 -3.82
CA ARG A 81 2.41 27.38 -3.89
C ARG A 81 1.95 27.13 -5.32
N ASN A 82 2.36 27.99 -6.25
CA ASN A 82 1.91 27.89 -7.64
C ASN A 82 2.37 26.59 -8.30
N ALA A 83 3.59 26.15 -8.02
CA ALA A 83 4.13 24.89 -8.54
C ALA A 83 3.48 23.63 -7.94
N SER A 84 2.86 23.74 -6.75
CA SER A 84 2.23 22.62 -6.04
C SER A 84 0.71 22.54 -6.24
N LEU A 85 0.10 23.51 -6.95
CA LEU A 85 -1.33 23.49 -7.22
C LEU A 85 -1.71 22.38 -8.19
N LEU A 86 -2.46 21.40 -7.69
CA LEU A 86 -3.08 20.38 -8.52
C LEU A 86 -4.52 20.75 -8.85
N PRO A 87 -4.99 20.51 -10.10
CA PRO A 87 -6.39 20.72 -10.47
C PRO A 87 -7.33 19.89 -9.59
N LEU A 88 -8.28 20.56 -8.92
CA LEU A 88 -9.23 19.95 -7.97
C LEU A 88 -9.88 18.67 -8.51
N GLN A 89 -10.43 18.76 -9.73
CA GLN A 89 -11.13 17.64 -10.37
C GLN A 89 -10.22 16.44 -10.53
N ARG A 90 -8.94 16.64 -10.91
CA ARG A 90 -7.99 15.54 -11.06
C ARG A 90 -7.68 14.89 -9.71
N THR A 91 -7.47 15.66 -8.65
CA THR A 91 -7.18 15.11 -7.32
C THR A 91 -8.31 14.19 -6.83
N LEU A 92 -9.58 14.56 -7.06
CA LEU A 92 -10.72 13.74 -6.64
C LEU A 92 -10.88 12.43 -7.41
N LEU A 93 -10.39 12.36 -8.66
CA LEU A 93 -10.46 11.14 -9.48
C LEU A 93 -9.55 10.01 -9.00
N ILE A 94 -8.62 10.31 -8.09
CA ILE A 94 -7.75 9.29 -7.48
C ILE A 94 -8.58 8.29 -6.66
N LEU A 95 -9.61 8.74 -5.95
CA LEU A 95 -10.44 7.87 -5.11
C LEU A 95 -11.18 6.78 -5.90
N PRO A 96 -11.99 7.10 -6.94
CA PRO A 96 -12.64 6.05 -7.73
C PRO A 96 -11.63 5.17 -8.48
N ALA A 97 -10.49 5.73 -8.90
CA ALA A 97 -9.43 4.94 -9.54
C ALA A 97 -8.81 3.92 -8.57
N LEU A 98 -8.56 4.30 -7.32
CA LEU A 98 -8.12 3.39 -6.26
C LEU A 98 -9.17 2.33 -5.91
N LEU A 99 -10.44 2.73 -5.82
CA LEU A 99 -11.53 1.79 -5.51
C LEU A 99 -11.64 0.69 -6.57
N LEU A 100 -11.62 1.04 -7.85
CA LEU A 100 -11.76 0.07 -8.93
C LEU A 100 -10.45 -0.65 -9.29
N GLY A 101 -9.30 0.04 -9.20
CA GLY A 101 -8.02 -0.50 -9.61
C GLY A 101 -7.29 -1.32 -8.53
N TYR A 102 -7.61 -1.09 -7.25
CA TYR A 102 -6.96 -1.76 -6.11
C TYR A 102 -7.96 -2.53 -5.25
N TRP A 103 -8.99 -1.86 -4.73
CA TRP A 103 -9.92 -2.47 -3.78
C TRP A 103 -10.81 -3.54 -4.39
N LEU A 104 -11.32 -3.30 -5.60
CA LEU A 104 -12.17 -4.27 -6.29
C LEU A 104 -11.43 -5.59 -6.57
N PRO A 105 -10.23 -5.61 -7.20
CA PRO A 105 -9.45 -6.85 -7.33
C PRO A 105 -9.14 -7.52 -5.98
N ALA A 106 -8.85 -6.72 -4.93
CA ALA A 106 -8.58 -7.25 -3.60
C ALA A 106 -9.80 -7.96 -2.99
N ALA A 107 -11.00 -7.41 -3.20
CA ALA A 107 -12.25 -8.02 -2.77
C ALA A 107 -12.59 -9.28 -3.58
N LEU A 108 -12.32 -9.27 -4.90
CA LEU A 108 -12.56 -10.44 -5.75
C LEU A 108 -11.63 -11.61 -5.41
N MET A 109 -10.37 -11.34 -5.06
CA MET A 109 -9.42 -12.41 -4.68
C MET A 109 -9.70 -13.01 -3.30
N SER A 110 -10.44 -12.31 -2.43
CA SER A 110 -10.79 -12.82 -1.09
C SER A 110 -12.06 -13.67 -1.07
N LEU A 111 -12.76 -13.79 -2.21
CA LEU A 111 -13.93 -14.65 -2.32
C LEU A 111 -13.53 -16.14 -2.15
N PRO A 112 -14.32 -16.94 -1.41
CA PRO A 112 -14.02 -18.35 -1.21
C PRO A 112 -14.03 -19.14 -2.53
N SER A 113 -12.93 -19.85 -2.80
CA SER A 113 -12.83 -20.79 -3.93
C SER A 113 -12.65 -22.22 -3.40
N PRO A 114 -13.21 -23.25 -4.06
CA PRO A 114 -14.07 -23.19 -5.26
C PRO A 114 -15.56 -22.92 -4.95
N GLY A 115 -15.89 -22.56 -3.71
CA GLY A 115 -17.29 -22.51 -3.24
C GLY A 115 -18.14 -21.37 -3.82
N VAL A 116 -17.59 -20.15 -3.88
CA VAL A 116 -18.28 -18.95 -4.40
C VAL A 116 -17.79 -18.60 -5.80
N VAL A 117 -16.49 -18.74 -6.06
CA VAL A 117 -15.85 -18.50 -7.35
C VAL A 117 -15.00 -19.70 -7.75
N SER A 118 -14.70 -19.86 -9.04
CA SER A 118 -13.80 -20.91 -9.50
C SER A 118 -12.33 -20.58 -9.16
N ASN A 119 -11.48 -21.61 -9.07
CA ASN A 119 -10.04 -21.43 -8.86
C ASN A 119 -9.41 -20.53 -9.96
N ALA A 120 -9.82 -20.73 -11.21
CA ALA A 120 -9.37 -19.91 -12.33
C ALA A 120 -9.76 -18.44 -12.17
N PHE A 121 -10.98 -18.15 -11.71
CA PHE A 121 -11.41 -16.78 -11.44
C PHE A 121 -10.55 -16.14 -10.34
N GLN A 122 -10.32 -16.86 -9.24
CA GLN A 122 -9.50 -16.34 -8.14
C GLN A 122 -8.06 -16.06 -8.59
N GLN A 123 -7.48 -16.91 -9.43
CA GLN A 123 -6.16 -16.70 -10.02
C GLN A 123 -6.13 -15.42 -10.89
N TRP A 124 -7.14 -15.19 -11.74
CA TRP A 124 -7.24 -13.95 -12.50
C TRP A 124 -7.42 -12.70 -11.62
N ALA A 125 -8.18 -12.80 -10.54
CA ALA A 125 -8.31 -11.72 -9.57
C ALA A 125 -6.96 -11.39 -8.88
N ILE A 126 -6.17 -12.42 -8.55
CA ILE A 126 -4.80 -12.25 -8.02
C ILE A 126 -3.91 -11.56 -9.06
N VAL A 127 -3.97 -11.96 -10.33
CA VAL A 127 -3.21 -11.31 -11.42
C VAL A 127 -3.62 -9.84 -11.54
N ALA A 128 -4.91 -9.54 -11.58
CA ALA A 128 -5.42 -8.16 -11.65
C ALA A 128 -4.97 -7.34 -10.44
N TRP A 129 -5.04 -7.90 -9.23
CA TRP A 129 -4.59 -7.23 -8.02
C TRP A 129 -3.08 -6.94 -8.07
N ASN A 130 -2.26 -7.85 -8.58
CA ASN A 130 -0.83 -7.60 -8.74
C ASN A 130 -0.61 -6.41 -9.70
N LEU A 131 -1.38 -6.30 -10.79
CA LEU A 131 -1.29 -5.18 -11.74
C LEU A 131 -1.92 -3.85 -11.26
N TYR A 132 -2.30 -3.74 -9.97
CA TYR A 132 -3.03 -2.58 -9.46
C TYR A 132 -2.40 -1.21 -9.78
N PRO A 133 -1.06 -0.98 -9.77
CA PRO A 133 -0.54 0.36 -10.03
C PRO A 133 -0.85 0.83 -11.45
N LEU A 134 -0.76 -0.11 -12.41
CA LEU A 134 -1.09 0.14 -13.81
C LEU A 134 -2.60 0.31 -14.00
N LEU A 135 -3.41 -0.50 -13.32
CA LEU A 135 -4.88 -0.39 -13.38
C LEU A 135 -5.36 0.93 -12.79
N VAL A 136 -4.88 1.32 -11.61
CA VAL A 136 -5.21 2.60 -10.97
C VAL A 136 -4.78 3.76 -11.87
N TYR A 137 -3.58 3.72 -12.45
CA TYR A 137 -3.13 4.75 -13.37
C TYR A 137 -3.99 4.82 -14.64
N ALA A 138 -4.28 3.67 -15.28
CA ALA A 138 -5.11 3.63 -16.48
C ALA A 138 -6.53 4.17 -16.21
N LEU A 139 -7.17 3.73 -15.12
CA LEU A 139 -8.48 4.22 -14.70
C LEU A 139 -8.47 5.71 -14.41
N PHE A 140 -7.45 6.21 -13.70
CA PHE A 140 -7.27 7.64 -13.46
C PHE A 140 -7.19 8.44 -14.78
N ARG A 141 -6.42 7.95 -15.77
CA ARG A 141 -6.30 8.59 -17.09
C ARG A 141 -7.62 8.58 -17.85
N VAL A 142 -8.35 7.46 -17.82
CA VAL A 142 -9.67 7.33 -18.44
C VAL A 142 -10.66 8.30 -17.80
N PHE A 143 -10.75 8.34 -16.47
CA PHE A 143 -11.63 9.27 -15.79
C PHE A 143 -11.28 10.73 -16.07
N ALA A 144 -9.99 11.07 -16.11
CA ALA A 144 -9.55 12.42 -16.44
C ALA A 144 -9.96 12.83 -17.86
N ALA A 145 -9.85 11.92 -18.82
CA ALA A 145 -10.27 12.15 -20.21
C ALA A 145 -11.80 12.28 -20.35
N VAL A 146 -12.57 11.46 -19.64
CA VAL A 146 -14.04 11.55 -19.64
C VAL A 146 -14.51 12.88 -19.05
N VAL A 147 -13.91 13.30 -17.93
CA VAL A 147 -14.23 14.59 -17.30
C VAL A 147 -13.82 15.77 -18.16
N SER A 148 -12.67 15.72 -18.85
CA SER A 148 -12.25 16.82 -19.74
C SER A 148 -13.21 17.00 -20.91
N VAL A 149 -13.60 15.90 -21.58
CA VAL A 149 -14.59 15.94 -22.68
C VAL A 149 -15.95 16.45 -22.21
N ALA A 150 -16.38 16.08 -20.99
CA ALA A 150 -17.62 16.58 -20.42
C ALA A 150 -17.56 18.08 -20.05
N SER A 151 -16.39 18.58 -19.66
CA SER A 151 -16.18 19.97 -19.27
C SER A 151 -16.07 20.91 -20.48
N GLU A 152 -15.45 20.48 -21.59
CA GLU A 152 -15.39 21.26 -22.83
C GLU A 152 -16.78 21.55 -23.43
N LYS A 153 -17.76 20.69 -23.16
CA LYS A 153 -19.16 20.90 -23.55
C LYS A 153 -19.93 21.88 -22.66
N ARG A 154 -19.35 22.33 -21.54
CA ARG A 154 -19.94 23.28 -20.59
C ARG A 154 -19.13 24.58 -20.57
N THR A 155 -18.96 25.21 -21.73
CA THR A 155 -18.44 26.58 -21.84
C THR A 155 -19.54 27.55 -21.41
N ASP A 156 -19.36 28.22 -20.26
CA ASP A 156 -19.90 29.56 -19.92
C ASP A 156 -19.57 29.97 -18.48
N ALA A 157 -19.13 29.06 -17.61
CA ALA A 157 -18.67 29.41 -16.27
C ALA A 157 -17.14 29.53 -16.21
N PRO A 158 -16.59 30.61 -15.60
CA PRO A 158 -15.16 30.68 -15.32
C PRO A 158 -14.76 29.46 -14.47
N PRO A 159 -13.56 28.87 -14.69
CA PRO A 159 -13.19 27.63 -14.02
C PRO A 159 -13.08 27.88 -12.51
N ALA A 160 -14.12 27.51 -11.77
CA ALA A 160 -14.11 27.48 -10.30
C ALA A 160 -13.05 26.50 -9.73
N ALA A 161 -12.32 25.80 -10.61
CA ALA A 161 -11.42 24.69 -10.32
C ALA A 161 -9.94 25.07 -10.06
N SER A 162 -9.57 26.36 -10.01
CA SER A 162 -8.19 26.81 -9.74
C SER A 162 -8.03 27.67 -8.48
N THR A 163 -9.00 27.64 -7.56
CA THR A 163 -8.88 28.37 -6.29
C THR A 163 -8.10 27.53 -5.27
N ARG A 164 -7.18 28.16 -4.51
CA ARG A 164 -6.42 27.54 -3.41
C ARG A 164 -7.32 26.79 -2.42
N GLY A 165 -8.50 27.37 -2.14
CA GLY A 165 -9.51 26.76 -1.27
C GLY A 165 -10.12 25.47 -1.82
N GLY A 166 -10.32 25.36 -3.14
CA GLY A 166 -10.76 24.12 -3.77
C GLY A 166 -9.72 23.01 -3.65
N HIS A 167 -8.45 23.34 -3.94
CA HIS A 167 -7.34 22.40 -3.81
C HIS A 167 -7.23 21.82 -2.40
N LEU A 168 -7.22 22.68 -1.36
CA LEU A 168 -7.17 22.24 0.04
C LEU A 168 -8.34 21.34 0.43
N LYS A 169 -9.56 21.65 -0.02
CA LYS A 169 -10.72 20.79 0.25
C LYS A 169 -10.55 19.38 -0.33
N ALA A 170 -10.02 19.25 -1.55
CA ALA A 170 -9.72 17.94 -2.13
C ALA A 170 -8.62 17.21 -1.38
N VAL A 171 -7.51 17.89 -1.07
CA VAL A 171 -6.41 17.28 -0.32
C VAL A 171 -6.91 16.77 1.04
N ARG A 172 -7.67 17.57 1.79
CA ARG A 172 -8.29 17.16 3.06
C ARG A 172 -9.16 15.91 2.92
N LEU A 173 -10.00 15.87 1.89
CA LEU A 173 -10.87 14.72 1.65
C LEU A 173 -10.06 13.46 1.31
N VAL A 174 -9.14 13.56 0.34
CA VAL A 174 -8.37 12.41 -0.14
C VAL A 174 -7.43 11.90 0.96
N SER A 175 -6.67 12.79 1.59
CA SER A 175 -5.76 12.45 2.69
C SER A 175 -6.52 11.94 3.91
N GLY A 176 -7.63 12.58 4.28
CA GLY A 176 -8.45 12.15 5.41
C GLY A 176 -9.03 10.75 5.22
N VAL A 177 -9.60 10.45 4.04
CA VAL A 177 -10.10 9.11 3.70
C VAL A 177 -8.97 8.09 3.71
N ALA A 178 -7.83 8.39 3.09
CA ALA A 178 -6.70 7.47 3.03
C ALA A 178 -6.10 7.16 4.42
N ILE A 179 -5.94 8.17 5.27
CA ILE A 179 -5.48 8.01 6.66
C ILE A 179 -6.48 7.20 7.47
N LEU A 180 -7.78 7.47 7.36
CA LEU A 180 -8.82 6.74 8.07
C LEU A 180 -8.82 5.25 7.69
N VAL A 181 -8.74 4.94 6.40
CA VAL A 181 -8.67 3.56 5.91
C VAL A 181 -7.39 2.88 6.41
N GLY A 182 -6.24 3.56 6.29
CA GLY A 182 -4.96 3.04 6.80
C GLY A 182 -4.99 2.77 8.31
N PHE A 183 -5.63 3.65 9.08
CA PHE A 183 -5.83 3.49 10.51
C PHE A 183 -6.72 2.30 10.85
N ILE A 184 -7.86 2.13 10.18
CA ILE A 184 -8.76 0.99 10.40
C ILE A 184 -8.04 -0.34 10.13
N LEU A 185 -7.30 -0.42 9.02
CA LEU A 185 -6.51 -1.61 8.69
C LEU A 185 -5.42 -1.88 9.73
N HIS A 186 -4.74 -0.84 10.21
CA HIS A 186 -3.72 -0.97 11.25
C HIS A 186 -4.29 -1.49 12.56
N ILE A 187 -5.36 -0.87 13.06
CA ILE A 187 -6.02 -1.29 14.29
C ILE A 187 -6.53 -2.73 14.16
N THR A 188 -7.10 -3.11 13.02
CA THR A 188 -7.55 -4.48 12.79
C THR A 188 -6.40 -5.49 12.92
N VAL A 189 -5.28 -5.25 12.23
CA VAL A 189 -4.10 -6.13 12.31
C VAL A 189 -3.49 -6.13 13.71
N LEU A 190 -3.41 -4.97 14.35
CA LEU A 190 -2.88 -4.81 15.71
C LEU A 190 -3.75 -5.56 16.74
N THR A 191 -5.07 -5.42 16.66
CA THR A 191 -6.02 -6.14 17.53
C THR A 191 -5.91 -7.64 17.33
N LEU A 192 -5.80 -8.13 16.09
CA LEU A 192 -5.57 -9.55 15.82
C LEU A 192 -4.24 -10.03 16.43
N ALA A 193 -3.17 -9.24 16.28
CA ALA A 193 -1.86 -9.58 16.80
C ALA A 193 -1.83 -9.65 18.33
N ILE A 194 -2.41 -8.64 18.99
CA ILE A 194 -2.55 -8.60 20.45
C ILE A 194 -3.42 -9.75 20.93
N SER A 195 -4.57 -9.99 20.28
CA SER A 195 -5.48 -11.09 20.64
C SER A 195 -4.79 -12.46 20.51
N SER A 196 -3.97 -12.66 19.48
CA SER A 196 -3.21 -13.90 19.30
C SER A 196 -2.22 -14.18 20.42
N SER A 197 -1.69 -13.12 21.04
CA SER A 197 -0.69 -13.19 22.09
C SER A 197 -1.33 -13.30 23.49
N LEU A 198 -2.44 -12.59 23.72
CA LEU A 198 -3.16 -12.62 25.01
C LEU A 198 -4.09 -13.83 25.15
N PHE A 199 -4.69 -14.28 24.05
CA PHE A 199 -5.68 -15.36 24.03
C PHE A 199 -5.33 -16.44 22.99
N PRO A 200 -4.15 -17.08 23.10
CA PRO A 200 -3.68 -18.04 22.08
C PRO A 200 -4.61 -19.23 21.87
N ALA A 201 -5.43 -19.59 22.87
CA ALA A 201 -6.43 -20.66 22.77
C ALA A 201 -7.57 -20.36 21.78
N LEU A 202 -7.78 -19.10 21.39
CA LEU A 202 -8.76 -18.72 20.35
C LEU A 202 -8.23 -18.96 18.93
N PHE A 203 -6.93 -19.21 18.78
CA PHE A 203 -6.26 -19.34 17.50
C PHE A 203 -5.76 -20.77 17.31
N ASN A 204 -5.67 -21.19 16.04
CA ASN A 204 -5.01 -22.45 15.75
C ASN A 204 -3.54 -22.36 16.21
N PRO A 205 -3.02 -23.34 16.98
CA PRO A 205 -1.65 -23.31 17.50
C PRO A 205 -0.58 -23.10 16.43
N SER A 206 -0.80 -23.58 15.20
CA SER A 206 0.14 -23.39 14.09
C SER A 206 0.20 -21.95 13.57
N HIS A 207 -0.83 -21.14 13.83
CA HIS A 207 -0.96 -19.77 13.33
C HIS A 207 -0.74 -18.72 14.43
N ALA A 208 -0.95 -19.07 15.70
CA ALA A 208 -0.82 -18.13 16.81
C ALA A 208 0.57 -17.46 16.85
N SER A 209 1.64 -18.22 16.62
CA SER A 209 3.01 -17.68 16.56
C SER A 209 3.24 -16.77 15.36
N LEU A 210 2.61 -17.06 14.22
CA LEU A 210 2.70 -16.26 12.99
C LEU A 210 1.97 -14.92 13.12
N LEU A 211 0.92 -14.85 13.93
CA LEU A 211 0.14 -13.65 14.21
C LEU A 211 0.72 -12.78 15.33
N SER A 212 1.80 -13.22 15.99
CA SER A 212 2.42 -12.43 17.06
C SER A 212 2.93 -11.07 16.56
N LEU A 213 3.01 -10.10 17.48
CA LEU A 213 3.40 -8.72 17.15
C LEU A 213 4.81 -8.64 16.54
N SER A 214 5.76 -9.38 17.09
CA SER A 214 7.11 -9.47 16.55
C SER A 214 7.12 -10.09 15.15
N SER A 215 6.27 -11.08 14.93
CA SER A 215 6.15 -11.75 13.64
C SER A 215 5.61 -10.82 12.54
N LEU A 216 4.62 -9.99 12.86
CA LEU A 216 3.96 -9.15 11.87
C LEU A 216 4.68 -7.81 11.60
N PHE A 217 5.38 -7.26 12.59
CA PHE A 217 5.90 -5.89 12.50
C PHE A 217 7.43 -5.78 12.49
N LEU A 218 8.16 -6.82 12.91
CA LEU A 218 9.61 -6.79 12.96
C LEU A 218 10.21 -7.66 11.86
N PRO A 219 11.01 -7.09 10.93
CA PRO A 219 11.75 -7.90 9.99
C PRO A 219 12.76 -8.80 10.74
N PRO A 220 13.05 -10.01 10.23
CA PRO A 220 14.05 -10.87 10.84
C PRO A 220 15.42 -10.18 10.79
N LEU A 221 16.04 -10.02 11.97
CA LEU A 221 17.35 -9.37 12.11
C LEU A 221 18.49 -10.27 11.64
N SER A 222 18.34 -11.58 11.77
CA SER A 222 19.28 -12.54 11.22
C SER A 222 18.85 -12.96 9.82
N ILE A 223 19.82 -13.03 8.90
CA ILE A 223 19.68 -13.73 7.62
C ILE A 223 19.77 -15.24 7.90
N ALA A 224 18.92 -15.73 8.80
CA ALA A 224 18.80 -17.15 9.03
C ALA A 224 18.05 -17.76 7.85
N GLN A 225 18.50 -18.92 7.39
CA GLN A 225 17.80 -19.66 6.35
C GLN A 225 16.37 -19.97 6.83
N GLY A 226 15.38 -19.46 6.11
CA GLY A 226 13.97 -19.73 6.39
C GLY A 226 13.69 -21.23 6.34
N LYS A 227 12.82 -21.72 7.22
CA LYS A 227 12.43 -23.14 7.21
C LYS A 227 11.56 -23.47 5.99
N THR A 228 10.84 -22.47 5.50
CA THR A 228 9.96 -22.54 4.34
C THR A 228 10.23 -21.39 3.37
N ILE A 229 9.77 -21.54 2.13
CA ILE A 229 9.75 -20.45 1.15
C ILE A 229 8.95 -19.26 1.70
N GLY A 230 7.85 -19.53 2.39
CA GLY A 230 7.00 -18.50 3.01
C GLY A 230 7.74 -17.64 4.04
N ASP A 231 8.66 -18.23 4.82
CA ASP A 231 9.49 -17.48 5.76
C ASP A 231 10.42 -16.50 5.04
N GLY A 232 11.04 -16.95 3.94
CA GLY A 232 11.89 -16.11 3.09
C GLY A 232 11.11 -14.96 2.46
N VAL A 233 9.96 -15.26 1.84
CA VAL A 233 9.07 -14.26 1.23
C VAL A 233 8.61 -13.24 2.27
N ARG A 234 8.19 -13.69 3.45
CA ARG A 234 7.75 -12.81 4.54
C ARG A 234 8.89 -11.93 5.04
N GLY A 235 10.06 -12.49 5.30
CA GLY A 235 11.22 -11.72 5.76
C GLY A 235 11.62 -10.64 4.75
N PHE A 236 11.66 -11.01 3.46
CA PHE A 236 11.89 -10.08 2.37
C PHE A 236 10.83 -8.97 2.33
N MET A 237 9.55 -9.30 2.42
CA MET A 237 8.45 -8.32 2.43
C MET A 237 8.51 -7.32 3.58
N LEU A 238 8.89 -7.78 4.78
CA LEU A 238 9.03 -6.89 5.93
C LEU A 238 10.18 -5.90 5.75
N TRP A 239 11.31 -6.36 5.22
CA TRP A 239 12.44 -5.49 4.87
C TRP A 239 12.11 -4.54 3.73
N ASP A 240 11.42 -5.01 2.70
CA ASP A 240 10.97 -4.20 1.56
C ASP A 240 10.05 -3.06 2.01
N GLN A 241 9.05 -3.37 2.85
CA GLN A 241 8.17 -2.38 3.43
C GLN A 241 8.95 -1.38 4.28
N LEU A 242 9.83 -1.85 5.18
CA LEU A 242 10.61 -0.97 6.05
C LEU A 242 11.45 0.02 5.22
N ALA A 243 12.20 -0.48 4.24
CA ALA A 243 13.04 0.33 3.38
C ALA A 243 12.22 1.32 2.54
N GLY A 244 11.16 0.84 1.87
CA GLY A 244 10.30 1.68 1.04
C GLY A 244 9.65 2.81 1.83
N TYR A 245 9.08 2.51 3.00
CA TYR A 245 8.45 3.52 3.84
C TYR A 245 9.45 4.48 4.49
N ALA A 246 10.64 4.03 4.87
CA ALA A 246 11.67 4.90 5.42
C ALA A 246 12.07 6.00 4.41
N VAL A 247 12.23 5.61 3.14
CA VAL A 247 12.52 6.54 2.04
C VAL A 247 11.37 7.51 1.80
N MET A 248 10.12 7.02 1.76
CA MET A 248 8.95 7.89 1.62
C MET A 248 8.85 8.93 2.74
N LEU A 249 9.03 8.49 3.98
CA LEU A 249 9.01 9.38 5.15
C LEU A 249 10.14 10.40 5.10
N LEU A 250 11.34 9.98 4.70
CA LEU A 250 12.47 10.90 4.50
C LEU A 250 12.12 12.00 3.50
N VAL A 251 11.59 11.64 2.33
CA VAL A 251 11.17 12.62 1.31
C VAL A 251 10.11 13.58 1.86
N ALA A 252 9.06 13.07 2.52
CA ALA A 252 8.00 13.90 3.08
C ALA A 252 8.51 14.88 4.15
N VAL A 253 9.43 14.44 5.00
CA VAL A 253 10.06 15.31 6.01
C VAL A 253 10.94 16.39 5.36
N LEU A 254 11.66 16.05 4.28
CA LEU A 254 12.44 17.02 3.51
C LEU A 254 11.54 18.06 2.84
N GLU A 255 10.43 17.65 2.24
CA GLU A 255 9.43 18.56 1.64
C GLU A 255 8.85 19.50 2.70
N LEU A 256 8.41 18.96 3.85
CA LEU A 256 7.87 19.77 4.96
C LEU A 256 8.92 20.77 5.47
N ARG A 257 10.18 20.35 5.58
CA ARG A 257 11.28 21.24 6.00
C ARG A 257 11.44 22.44 5.06
N THR A 258 11.30 22.24 3.75
CA THR A 258 11.35 23.34 2.78
C THR A 258 10.18 24.31 2.98
N VAL A 259 8.97 23.80 3.18
CA VAL A 259 7.78 24.63 3.43
C VAL A 259 7.94 25.47 4.70
N VAL A 260 8.36 24.85 5.80
CA VAL A 260 8.63 25.54 7.07
C VAL A 260 9.71 26.63 6.90
N LYS A 261 10.81 26.31 6.21
CA LYS A 261 11.88 27.30 5.93
C LYS A 261 11.38 28.46 5.09
N ALA A 262 10.58 28.20 4.06
CA ALA A 262 9.98 29.24 3.22
C ALA A 262 9.03 30.15 4.03
N ARG A 263 8.38 29.61 5.07
CA ARG A 263 7.56 30.34 6.05
C ARG A 263 8.38 31.05 7.14
N LYS A 264 9.70 30.83 7.21
CA LYS A 264 10.60 31.32 8.28
C LYS A 264 10.18 30.86 9.68
N TRP A 265 9.61 29.66 9.79
CA TRP A 265 9.28 29.07 11.09
C TRP A 265 10.48 28.34 11.69
N GLU A 266 10.60 28.39 13.01
CA GLU A 266 11.57 27.59 13.74
C GLU A 266 11.01 26.18 13.98
N THR A 267 11.72 25.17 13.49
CA THR A 267 11.34 23.77 13.73
C THR A 267 12.31 23.11 14.70
N ASN A 268 11.75 22.57 15.78
CA ASN A 268 12.48 21.63 16.62
C ASN A 268 12.48 20.25 15.96
N TRP A 269 13.64 19.84 15.44
CA TRP A 269 13.80 18.57 14.75
C TRP A 269 13.50 17.36 15.64
N MET A 270 13.80 17.44 16.94
CA MET A 270 13.51 16.35 17.88
C MET A 270 12.01 16.14 18.05
N LYS A 271 11.22 17.22 18.07
CA LYS A 271 9.74 17.12 18.10
C LYS A 271 9.20 16.52 16.81
N SER A 272 9.79 16.89 15.67
CA SER A 272 9.39 16.35 14.36
C SER A 272 9.70 14.85 14.26
N LEU A 273 10.89 14.43 14.71
CA LEU A 273 11.26 13.02 14.80
C LEU A 273 10.33 12.26 15.75
N GLY A 274 10.04 12.82 16.93
CA GLY A 274 9.07 12.24 17.87
C GLY A 274 7.69 12.05 17.26
N PHE A 275 7.20 13.03 16.49
CA PHE A 275 5.93 12.93 15.76
C PHE A 275 5.95 11.84 14.68
N VAL A 276 7.03 11.74 13.90
CA VAL A 276 7.20 10.69 12.88
C VAL A 276 7.18 9.30 13.52
N VAL A 277 7.95 9.10 14.58
CA VAL A 277 8.02 7.81 15.31
C VAL A 277 6.66 7.47 15.92
N PHE A 278 6.03 8.43 16.59
CA PHE A 278 4.72 8.25 17.20
C PHE A 278 3.65 7.91 16.16
N GLY A 279 3.61 8.65 15.05
CA GLY A 279 2.72 8.38 13.94
C GLY A 279 2.98 6.99 13.34
N TYR A 280 4.24 6.63 13.10
CA TYR A 280 4.63 5.31 12.55
C TYR A 280 4.02 4.17 13.37
N LEU A 281 4.09 4.27 14.71
CA LEU A 281 3.57 3.25 15.62
C LEU A 281 2.03 3.25 15.68
N LEU A 282 1.39 4.42 15.67
CA LEU A 282 -0.05 4.54 15.86
C LEU A 282 -0.88 4.35 14.59
N ILE A 283 -0.42 4.82 13.44
CA ILE A 283 -1.24 4.87 12.21
C ILE A 283 -0.56 4.24 11.00
N ARG A 284 0.59 3.59 11.18
CA ARG A 284 1.50 3.03 10.16
C ARG A 284 2.28 4.07 9.36
N PRO A 285 3.45 3.69 8.82
CA PRO A 285 4.27 4.59 8.01
C PRO A 285 3.53 5.27 6.84
N GLY A 286 2.66 4.55 6.13
CA GLY A 286 1.93 5.11 4.98
C GLY A 286 1.01 6.26 5.37
N SER A 287 0.24 6.10 6.45
CA SER A 287 -0.65 7.16 6.96
C SER A 287 0.15 8.31 7.58
N THR A 288 1.27 8.02 8.25
CA THR A 288 2.19 9.04 8.77
C THR A 288 2.78 9.88 7.65
N TYR A 289 3.22 9.25 6.56
CA TYR A 289 3.67 9.95 5.35
C TYR A 289 2.59 10.89 4.82
N LEU A 290 1.35 10.40 4.67
CA LEU A 290 0.23 11.22 4.22
C LEU A 290 -0.09 12.36 5.18
N ALA A 291 -0.02 12.13 6.49
CA ALA A 291 -0.26 13.15 7.50
C ALA A 291 0.81 14.26 7.45
N ILE A 292 2.08 13.91 7.23
CA ILE A 292 3.18 14.87 7.06
C ILE A 292 2.97 15.70 5.80
N ARG A 293 2.64 15.05 4.66
CA ARG A 293 2.37 15.76 3.42
C ARG A 293 1.14 16.66 3.52
N TRP A 294 0.07 16.16 4.12
CA TRP A 294 -1.13 16.95 4.37
C TRP A 294 -0.82 18.17 5.26
N ALA A 295 -0.06 18.00 6.35
CA ALA A 295 0.38 19.14 7.16
C ALA A 295 1.20 20.15 6.33
N GLY A 296 2.09 19.68 5.46
CA GLY A 296 2.83 20.53 4.52
C GLY A 296 1.92 21.29 3.56
N ASP A 297 0.86 20.66 3.03
CA ASP A 297 -0.11 21.32 2.15
C ASP A 297 -0.95 22.36 2.91
N GLU A 298 -1.37 22.08 4.15
CA GLU A 298 -2.03 23.08 5.01
C GLU A 298 -1.11 24.27 5.24
N ASP A 299 0.14 24.02 5.64
CA ASP A 299 1.13 25.07 5.89
C ASP A 299 1.48 25.86 4.62
N LEU A 300 1.45 25.21 3.45
CA LEU A 300 1.72 25.85 2.18
C LEU A 300 0.55 26.74 1.74
N PHE A 301 -0.69 26.27 1.82
CA PHE A 301 -1.86 26.93 1.23
C PHE A 301 -2.77 27.70 2.20
N GLU A 302 -2.64 27.55 3.52
CA GLU A 302 -3.42 28.33 4.49
C GLU A 302 -2.98 29.82 4.43
N GLU A 303 -3.92 30.69 4.04
CA GLU A 303 -3.78 32.15 4.05
C GLU A 303 -4.30 32.71 5.36
N GLY A 304 -3.47 33.45 6.10
CA GLY A 304 -3.92 34.19 7.29
C GLY A 304 -3.18 33.91 8.60
N LYS A 305 -2.25 32.96 8.65
CA LYS A 305 -1.33 32.75 9.80
C LYS A 305 0.04 33.41 9.62
N ASP A 306 0.12 34.51 8.88
CA ASP A 306 1.21 35.48 9.06
C ASP A 306 0.95 36.27 10.36
N LYS A 307 0.88 35.56 11.49
CA LYS A 307 0.86 36.16 12.82
C LYS A 307 2.08 35.68 13.57
N LYS A 308 2.99 36.64 13.75
CA LYS A 308 3.97 36.84 14.84
C LYS A 308 4.33 35.59 15.62
N GLY A 309 5.62 35.28 15.64
CA GLY A 309 6.23 34.25 16.47
C GLY A 309 5.48 34.02 17.77
N VAL A 310 4.90 32.84 17.90
CA VAL A 310 4.48 32.29 19.18
C VAL A 310 5.78 32.07 19.95
N VAL A 311 6.25 33.13 20.61
CA VAL A 311 7.03 33.00 21.83
C VAL A 311 6.14 32.20 22.77
N MET A 312 6.38 30.88 22.84
CA MET A 312 5.82 30.08 23.92
C MET A 312 6.23 30.77 25.21
N GLY A 313 5.23 31.29 25.92
CA GLY A 313 5.42 31.96 27.18
C GLY A 313 6.29 31.11 28.09
N LYS A 314 7.31 31.75 28.65
CA LYS A 314 7.92 31.34 29.91
C LYS A 314 6.79 31.03 30.88
N VAL A 315 6.65 29.76 31.22
CA VAL A 315 6.01 29.39 32.48
C VAL A 315 7.04 29.76 33.56
N LYS A 316 6.72 30.80 34.33
CA LYS A 316 7.34 31.04 35.63
C LYS A 316 6.77 30.04 36.62
#